data_AF-A0A2P4EYF6-F1
#
_entry.id   AF-A0A2P4EYF6-F1
#
_cell.length_a   1.000
_cell.length_b   1.000
_cell.length_c   1.000
_cell.angle_alpha   90.00
_cell.angle_beta   90.00
_cell.angle_gamma   90.00
#
_symmetry.space_group_name_H-M   'P 1'
#
loop_
_entity.id
_entity.type
_entity.pdbx_description
1 polymer ?
#
loop_
_entity_poly.entity_id
_entity_poly.type
_entity_poly.pdbx_seq_one_letter_code
_entity_poly.pdbx_strand_id
1 'polypeptide(L)'
;MILLLVGVSAGLALAYVFWGYGWKGVAGNDLSLHKTELSAAYSGFSSRVPAEVTGVILRGQEVDVLYDLYGKDYWACYIRTADGRFGWVLCTDLQD
;
A
#
# COMPACT_ATOMS: atom_id res chain seq x y z
N MET A 1 -21.28 26.75 -25.51
CA MET A 1 -21.53 25.39 -24.99
C MET A 1 -20.18 24.71 -24.74
N ILE A 2 -19.50 25.11 -23.67
CA ILE A 2 -18.19 24.58 -23.23
C ILE A 2 -18.28 24.54 -21.71
N LEU A 3 -18.51 23.37 -21.11
CA LEU A 3 -18.38 23.11 -19.66
C LEU A 3 -18.80 21.67 -19.34
N LEU A 4 -18.11 20.66 -19.86
CA LEU A 4 -18.38 19.25 -19.48
C LEU A 4 -17.16 18.32 -19.62
N LEU A 5 -15.93 18.85 -19.57
CA LEU A 5 -14.71 18.03 -19.68
C LEU A 5 -13.86 17.99 -18.41
N VAL A 6 -14.14 18.83 -17.41
CA VAL A 6 -13.32 18.92 -16.19
C VAL A 6 -13.80 17.96 -15.08
N GLY A 7 -15.04 17.48 -15.13
CA GLY A 7 -15.58 16.56 -14.12
C GLY A 7 -15.12 15.11 -14.27
N VAL A 8 -14.86 14.66 -15.49
CA VAL A 8 -14.56 13.25 -15.80
C VAL A 8 -13.13 12.88 -15.37
N SER A 9 -12.17 13.78 -15.56
CA SER A 9 -10.77 13.57 -15.17
C SER A 9 -10.58 13.52 -13.65
N ALA A 10 -11.32 14.34 -12.90
CA ALA A 10 -11.29 14.29 -11.43
C ALA A 10 -11.91 12.99 -10.88
N GLY A 11 -13.01 12.50 -11.48
CA GLY A 11 -13.65 11.25 -11.07
C GLY A 11 -12.79 10.01 -11.34
N LEU A 12 -12.09 9.96 -12.48
CA LEU A 12 -11.17 8.87 -12.82
C LEU A 12 -9.93 8.84 -11.92
N ALA A 13 -9.37 10.00 -11.56
CA ALA A 13 -8.24 10.08 -10.64
C ALA A 13 -8.62 9.60 -9.23
N LEU A 14 -9.81 9.97 -8.74
CA LEU A 14 -10.33 9.49 -7.46
C LEU A 14 -10.61 7.98 -7.46
N ALA A 15 -11.15 7.44 -8.56
CA ALA A 15 -11.34 6.01 -8.72
C ALA A 15 -9.99 5.26 -8.70
N TYR A 16 -8.95 5.85 -9.29
CA TYR A 16 -7.61 5.25 -9.31
C TYR A 16 -7.00 5.11 -7.91
N VAL A 17 -7.16 6.13 -7.06
CA VAL A 17 -6.69 6.09 -5.66
C VAL A 17 -7.45 5.03 -4.85
N PHE A 18 -8.71 4.77 -5.20
CA PHE A 18 -9.57 3.81 -4.48
C PHE A 18 -9.50 2.38 -4.98
N TRP A 19 -9.19 2.16 -6.27
CA TRP A 19 -9.18 0.84 -6.91
C TRP A 19 -7.78 0.34 -7.24
N GLY A 20 -6.82 1.22 -7.50
CA GLY A 20 -5.44 0.82 -7.79
C GLY A 20 -5.25 0.00 -9.07
N TYR A 21 -4.03 -0.48 -9.31
CA TYR A 21 -3.76 -1.55 -10.29
C TYR A 21 -4.29 -2.92 -9.77
N GLY A 22 -4.47 -3.06 -8.45
CA GLY A 22 -5.56 -3.83 -7.84
C GLY A 22 -5.46 -5.36 -7.87
N TRP A 23 -4.32 -5.95 -7.51
CA TRP A 23 -4.25 -7.40 -7.25
C TRP A 23 -4.49 -7.71 -5.77
N LYS A 24 -4.96 -8.92 -5.49
CA LYS A 24 -5.18 -9.39 -4.12
C LYS A 24 -3.97 -10.15 -3.63
N GLY A 25 -3.44 -9.75 -2.48
CA GLY A 25 -2.37 -10.46 -1.80
C GLY A 25 -2.83 -11.07 -0.48
N VAL A 26 -2.09 -12.06 -0.02
CA VAL A 26 -2.25 -12.68 1.30
C VAL A 26 -0.97 -12.47 2.10
N ALA A 27 -1.10 -12.02 3.35
CA ALA A 27 0.06 -11.84 4.21
C ALA A 27 0.73 -13.19 4.52
N GLY A 28 1.99 -13.38 4.10
CA GLY A 28 2.71 -14.64 4.30
C GLY A 28 3.11 -14.91 5.75
N ASN A 29 3.28 -13.84 6.53
CA ASN A 29 3.57 -13.81 7.97
C ASN A 29 2.80 -12.66 8.63
N ASP A 30 2.96 -12.48 9.95
CA ASP A 30 2.47 -11.27 10.60
C ASP A 30 3.31 -10.06 10.15
N LEU A 31 2.66 -9.06 9.57
CA LEU A 31 3.32 -7.89 8.97
C LEU A 31 2.97 -6.63 9.75
N SER A 32 3.96 -5.75 9.90
CA SER A 32 3.70 -4.38 10.35
C SER A 32 3.14 -3.58 9.19
N LEU A 33 2.04 -2.87 9.43
CA LEU A 33 1.48 -1.91 8.48
C LEU A 33 2.15 -0.56 8.74
N HIS A 34 2.85 -0.02 7.76
CA HIS A 34 3.60 1.23 7.91
C HIS A 34 2.87 2.42 7.32
N LYS A 35 3.06 3.60 7.91
CA LYS A 35 2.51 4.86 7.40
C LYS A 35 3.18 5.31 6.11
N THR A 36 4.47 5.00 5.95
CA THR A 36 5.28 5.43 4.81
C THR A 36 6.03 4.26 4.19
N GLU A 37 6.32 4.40 2.90
CA GLU A 37 7.07 3.43 2.12
C GLU A 37 8.50 3.24 2.64
N LEU A 38 9.22 4.33 2.95
CA LEU A 38 10.54 4.24 3.60
C LEU A 38 10.49 3.51 4.95
N SER A 39 9.44 3.70 5.74
CA SER A 39 9.33 2.98 7.01
C SER A 39 9.16 1.48 6.79
N ALA A 40 8.31 1.06 5.85
CA ALA A 40 8.19 -0.35 5.48
C ALA A 40 9.51 -0.95 4.98
N ALA A 41 10.28 -0.17 4.22
CA ALA A 41 11.55 -0.63 3.67
C ALA A 41 12.67 -0.75 4.71
N TYR A 42 12.74 0.16 5.68
CA TYR A 42 13.97 0.36 6.47
C TYR A 42 13.82 0.27 7.99
N SER A 43 12.62 0.19 8.57
CA SER A 43 12.45 0.27 10.04
C SER A 43 13.20 -0.82 10.82
N GLY A 44 13.46 -1.98 10.20
CA GLY A 44 14.26 -3.07 10.79
C GLY A 44 15.76 -3.01 10.49
N PHE A 45 16.19 -2.13 9.59
CA PHE A 45 17.56 -2.12 9.03
C PHE A 45 18.32 -0.82 9.29
N SER A 46 17.63 0.29 9.57
CA SER A 46 18.26 1.60 9.78
C SER A 46 17.62 2.35 10.94
N SER A 47 18.44 2.69 11.94
CA SER A 47 18.01 3.56 13.05
C SER A 47 17.73 5.01 12.62
N ARG A 48 18.09 5.40 11.39
CA ARG A 48 17.83 6.73 10.83
C ARG A 48 16.42 6.87 10.28
N VAL A 49 15.72 5.76 10.03
CA VAL A 49 14.35 5.76 9.51
C VAL A 49 13.41 5.37 10.66
N PRO A 50 12.53 6.27 11.11
CA PRO A 50 11.56 5.96 12.15
C PRO A 50 10.64 4.80 11.74
N ALA A 51 10.35 3.92 12.71
CA ALA A 51 9.31 2.91 12.58
C ALA A 51 7.93 3.58 12.78
N GLU A 52 7.26 3.93 11.68
CA GLU A 52 5.92 4.54 11.68
C GLU A 52 4.85 3.46 11.48
N VAL A 53 4.77 2.51 12.42
CA VAL A 53 3.80 1.42 12.37
C VAL A 53 2.41 1.91 12.78
N THR A 54 1.41 1.71 11.91
CA THR A 54 0.01 2.09 12.12
C THR A 54 -0.87 0.89 12.50
N GLY A 55 -0.35 -0.33 12.37
CA GLY A 55 -1.04 -1.53 12.81
C GLY A 55 -0.31 -2.81 12.42
N VAL A 56 -1.00 -3.93 12.59
CA VAL A 56 -0.51 -5.26 12.21
C VAL A 56 -1.51 -5.91 11.24
N ILE A 57 -0.98 -6.67 10.30
CA ILE A 57 -1.72 -7.56 9.39
C ILE A 57 -1.36 -8.97 9.83
N LEU A 58 -2.35 -9.78 10.15
CA LEU A 58 -2.09 -11.15 10.61
C LEU A 58 -1.78 -12.04 9.41
N ARG A 59 -0.96 -13.06 9.64
CA ARG A 59 -0.70 -14.10 8.64
C ARG A 59 -2.01 -14.67 8.08
N GLY A 60 -2.07 -14.83 6.77
CA GLY A 60 -3.24 -15.35 6.05
C GLY A 60 -4.34 -14.30 5.81
N GLN A 61 -4.19 -13.07 6.29
CA GLN A 61 -5.15 -12.01 6.01
C GLN A 61 -5.02 -11.52 4.56
N GLU A 62 -6.15 -11.44 3.87
CA GLU A 62 -6.25 -10.84 2.53
C GLU A 62 -6.09 -9.32 2.59
N VAL A 63 -5.41 -8.79 1.59
CA VAL A 63 -5.22 -7.36 1.35
C VAL A 63 -5.41 -7.05 -0.13
N ASP A 64 -5.97 -5.88 -0.42
CA ASP A 64 -5.99 -5.34 -1.78
C ASP A 64 -4.73 -4.48 -1.97
N VAL A 65 -3.91 -4.82 -2.96
CA VAL A 65 -2.74 -4.01 -3.34
C VAL A 65 -3.20 -2.92 -4.31
N LEU A 66 -3.12 -1.68 -3.85
CA LEU A 66 -3.61 -0.54 -4.62
C LEU A 66 -2.56 -0.08 -5.63
N TYR A 67 -1.31 0.05 -5.21
CA TYR A 67 -0.18 0.32 -6.09
C TYR A 67 1.11 -0.02 -5.38
N ASP A 68 2.19 -0.04 -6.15
CA ASP A 68 3.53 -0.39 -5.68
C ASP A 68 4.55 0.68 -6.05
N LEU A 69 5.70 0.62 -5.38
CA LEU A 69 6.82 1.53 -5.59
C LEU A 69 8.13 0.74 -5.50
N TYR A 70 8.95 0.88 -6.55
CA TYR A 70 10.31 0.36 -6.59
C TYR A 70 11.31 1.44 -6.15
N GLY A 71 11.89 1.25 -4.97
CA GLY A 71 13.00 2.05 -4.47
C GLY A 71 14.34 1.53 -4.99
N LYS A 72 15.44 2.07 -4.45
CA LYS A 72 16.80 1.68 -4.84
C LYS A 72 17.05 0.17 -4.69
N ASP A 73 16.58 -0.42 -3.58
CA ASP A 73 16.88 -1.80 -3.17
C ASP A 73 15.66 -2.50 -2.55
N TYR A 74 14.43 -2.00 -2.78
CA TYR A 74 13.21 -2.58 -2.22
C TYR A 74 11.99 -2.36 -3.13
N TRP A 75 10.96 -3.17 -2.90
CA TRP A 75 9.66 -3.09 -3.55
C TRP A 75 8.57 -3.03 -2.49
N ALA A 76 7.91 -1.88 -2.38
CA ALA A 76 6.90 -1.60 -1.35
C ALA A 76 5.50 -1.49 -1.97
N CYS A 77 4.51 -2.07 -1.29
CA CYS A 77 3.13 -2.13 -1.71
C CYS A 77 2.28 -1.28 -0.79
N TYR A 78 1.51 -0.35 -1.35
CA TYR A 78 0.46 0.34 -0.64
C TYR A 78 -0.82 -0.48 -0.73
N ILE A 79 -1.34 -0.85 0.42
CA ILE A 79 -2.43 -1.82 0.52
C ILE A 79 -3.64 -1.24 1.25
N ARG A 80 -4.78 -1.89 1.04
CA ARG A 80 -5.97 -1.79 1.86
C ARG A 80 -6.26 -3.15 2.48
N THR A 81 -6.38 -3.18 3.79
CA THR A 81 -6.80 -4.36 4.56
C THR A 81 -8.32 -4.54 4.52
N ALA A 82 -8.80 -5.76 4.79
CA ALA A 82 -10.24 -6.05 4.85
C ALA A 82 -11.01 -5.19 5.88
N ASP A 83 -10.35 -4.74 6.96
CA ASP A 83 -10.90 -3.84 7.96
C ASP A 83 -10.74 -2.34 7.61
N GLY A 84 -10.36 -2.03 6.37
CA GLY A 84 -10.34 -0.68 5.83
C GLY A 84 -9.15 0.17 6.27
N ARG A 85 -8.13 -0.41 6.91
CA ARG A 85 -6.86 0.28 7.16
C ARG A 85 -6.00 0.29 5.91
N PHE A 86 -5.25 1.37 5.75
CA PHE A 86 -4.32 1.56 4.64
C PHE A 86 -2.90 1.77 5.15
N GLY A 87 -1.93 1.35 4.35
CA GLY A 87 -0.53 1.54 4.67
C GLY A 87 0.39 0.75 3.74
N TRP A 88 1.66 0.75 4.10
CA TRP A 88 2.74 0.19 3.31
C TRP A 88 3.28 -1.09 3.95
N VAL A 89 3.59 -2.06 3.10
CA VAL A 89 4.32 -3.30 3.42
C VAL A 89 5.35 -3.55 2.31
N LEU A 90 6.29 -4.48 2.52
CA LEU A 90 7.07 -4.99 1.40
C LEU A 90 6.20 -5.91 0.54
N CYS A 91 6.20 -5.71 -0.77
CA CYS A 91 5.44 -6.55 -1.68
C CYS A 91 5.89 -8.02 -1.63
N THR A 92 7.18 -8.26 -1.33
CA THR A 92 7.75 -9.60 -1.19
C THR A 92 7.23 -10.38 0.02
N ASP A 93 6.56 -9.70 0.95
CA ASP A 93 5.94 -10.34 2.12
C ASP A 93 4.49 -10.78 1.85
N LEU A 94 3.96 -10.43 0.67
CA LEU A 94 2.65 -10.84 0.18
C LEU A 94 2.76 -12.06 -0.75
N GLN A 95 1.75 -12.91 -0.71
CA GLN A 95 1.59 -14.08 -1.58
C GLN A 95 0.37 -13.89 -2.47
N ASP A 96 0.41 -14.45 -3.69
CA ASP A 96 -0.73 -14.53 -4.61
C ASP A 96 -1.71 -15.66 -4.22
#